data_AF-X1R0S7-F1
#
_entry.id   AF-X1R0S7-F1
#
_cell.length_a   1.000
_cell.length_b   1.000
_cell.length_c   1.000
_cell.angle_alpha   90.00
_cell.angle_beta   90.00
_cell.angle_gamma   90.00
#
_symmetry.space_group_name_H-M   'P 1'
#
loop_
_entity.id
_entity.type
_entity.pdbx_description
1 polymer ?
#
loop_
_entity_poly.entity_id
_entity_poly.type
_entity_poly.pdbx_seq_one_letter_code
_entity_poly.pdbx_strand_id
1 'polypeptide(L)'
;MNKYVNFVATSFLVLSFFCFCGCESSQSQVLAAHESQVKLRSMQSRIFDTTDKIKTLRTAMATLQDLGFVIDKADDVLGSVSATKLDRYAVRITINVRPHGETQMLVRANAQYNLKAIED
;
A
#
# COMPACT_ATOMS: atom_id res chain seq x y z
N MET A 1 69.96 0.74 5.04
CA MET A 1 68.84 -0.07 5.59
C MET A 1 67.57 0.72 5.91
N ASN A 2 67.63 2.01 6.27
CA ASN A 2 66.43 2.77 6.72
C ASN A 2 65.39 3.12 5.64
N LYS A 3 65.76 3.12 4.35
CA LYS A 3 64.82 3.42 3.24
C LYS A 3 63.91 2.23 2.89
N TYR A 4 64.37 0.99 3.05
CA TYR A 4 63.58 -0.22 2.79
C TYR A 4 62.56 -0.48 3.90
N VAL A 5 62.91 -0.21 5.17
CA VAL A 5 61.98 -0.34 6.31
C VAL A 5 60.82 0.66 6.20
N ASN A 6 61.09 1.90 5.79
CA ASN A 6 60.04 2.90 5.57
C ASN A 6 59.18 2.62 4.33
N PHE A 7 59.75 2.00 3.28
CA PHE A 7 59.01 1.59 2.08
C PHE A 7 58.11 0.36 2.33
N VAL A 8 58.58 -0.61 3.12
CA VAL A 8 57.78 -1.77 3.55
C VAL A 8 56.70 -1.36 4.56
N ALA A 9 57.02 -0.46 5.50
CA ALA A 9 56.04 0.06 6.47
C ALA A 9 54.93 0.91 5.82
N THR A 10 55.26 1.70 4.79
CA THR A 10 54.24 2.45 4.02
C THR A 10 53.39 1.55 3.14
N SER A 11 53.96 0.49 2.55
CA SER A 11 53.20 -0.52 1.80
C SER A 11 52.22 -1.31 2.69
N PHE A 12 52.63 -1.67 3.91
CA PHE A 12 51.78 -2.37 4.88
C PHE A 12 50.65 -1.47 5.43
N LEU A 13 50.89 -0.16 5.55
CA LEU A 13 49.91 0.82 6.01
C LEU A 13 48.86 1.16 4.93
N VAL A 14 49.23 1.13 3.64
CA VAL A 14 48.32 1.33 2.51
C VAL A 14 47.43 0.10 2.27
N LEU A 15 47.94 -1.12 2.52
CA LEU A 15 47.17 -2.36 2.38
C LEU A 15 46.07 -2.52 3.45
N SER A 16 46.29 -1.98 4.65
CA SER A 16 45.28 -1.98 5.73
C SER A 16 44.11 -1.02 5.45
N PHE A 17 44.34 0.04 4.66
CA PHE A 17 43.32 1.03 4.33
C PHE A 17 42.30 0.55 3.28
N PHE A 18 42.60 -0.53 2.55
CA PHE A 18 41.69 -1.10 1.55
C PHE A 18 40.66 -2.08 2.13
N CYS A 19 40.76 -2.43 3.42
CA CYS A 19 39.89 -3.43 4.07
C CYS A 19 38.57 -2.87 4.65
N PHE A 20 38.29 -1.57 4.52
CA PHE A 20 37.09 -0.95 5.11
C PHE A 20 36.01 -0.51 4.11
N CYS A 21 36.10 -0.90 2.84
CA CYS A 21 35.05 -0.60 1.87
C CYS A 21 34.15 -1.82 1.60
N GLY A 22 32.91 -1.74 2.09
CA GLY A 22 31.76 -2.31 1.38
C GLY A 22 31.06 -3.51 2.01
N CYS A 23 30.28 -3.28 3.07
CA CYS A 23 29.01 -3.99 3.20
C CYS A 23 27.91 -3.00 2.78
N GLU A 24 27.76 -2.80 1.46
CA GLU A 24 26.62 -2.08 0.93
C GLU A 24 25.42 -3.02 0.97
N SER A 25 24.60 -2.90 2.02
CA SER A 25 23.35 -3.64 2.12
C SER A 25 22.34 -3.06 1.12
N SER A 26 21.99 -3.83 0.10
CA SER A 26 20.99 -3.51 -0.94
C SER A 26 19.53 -3.45 -0.45
N GLN A 27 19.29 -3.06 0.81
CA GLN A 27 17.94 -2.99 1.38
C GLN A 27 17.11 -1.81 0.85
N SER A 28 17.74 -0.76 0.33
CA SER A 28 17.04 0.44 -0.17
C SER A 28 16.18 0.14 -1.41
N GLN A 29 16.58 -0.80 -2.26
CA GLN A 29 15.84 -1.13 -3.49
C GLN A 29 14.61 -2.03 -3.22
N VAL A 30 14.64 -2.81 -2.13
CA VAL A 30 13.48 -3.60 -1.68
C VAL A 30 12.38 -2.68 -1.13
N LEU A 31 12.74 -1.63 -0.36
CA LEU A 31 11.76 -0.65 0.12
C LEU A 31 11.12 0.15 -1.02
N ALA A 32 11.88 0.56 -2.05
CA ALA A 32 11.34 1.33 -3.18
C ALA A 32 10.34 0.52 -4.03
N ALA A 33 10.57 -0.79 -4.19
CA ALA A 33 9.58 -1.69 -4.81
C ALA A 33 8.34 -1.88 -3.91
N HIS A 34 8.54 -1.99 -2.59
CA HIS A 34 7.47 -2.09 -1.61
C HIS A 34 6.62 -0.82 -1.53
N GLU A 35 7.19 0.38 -1.68
CA GLU A 35 6.44 1.64 -1.63
C GLU A 35 5.37 1.71 -2.71
N SER A 36 5.67 1.33 -3.95
CA SER A 36 4.70 1.35 -5.05
C SER A 36 3.53 0.38 -4.83
N GLN A 37 3.79 -0.81 -4.25
CA GLN A 37 2.78 -1.82 -3.94
C GLN A 37 2.00 -1.53 -2.65
N VAL A 38 2.63 -0.94 -1.64
CA VAL A 38 2.01 -0.58 -0.36
C VAL A 38 1.17 0.68 -0.49
N LYS A 39 1.58 1.65 -1.32
CA LYS A 39 0.87 2.92 -1.52
C LYS A 39 -0.51 2.73 -2.18
N LEU A 40 -0.71 1.64 -2.94
CA LEU A 40 -2.03 1.26 -3.47
C LEU A 40 -2.99 0.72 -2.40
N ARG A 41 -2.49 0.23 -1.24
CA ARG A 41 -3.32 -0.19 -0.10
C ARG A 41 -3.71 0.96 0.84
N SER A 42 -3.24 2.17 0.58
CA SER A 42 -3.56 3.39 1.32
C SER A 42 -4.85 4.06 0.80
N MET A 43 -5.92 3.29 0.56
CA MET A 43 -7.23 3.91 0.40
C MET A 43 -7.75 4.30 1.78
N GLN A 44 -8.02 5.60 1.90
CA GLN A 44 -8.26 6.31 3.14
C GLN A 44 -9.48 5.76 3.88
N SER A 45 -9.31 5.55 5.17
CA SER A 45 -10.43 5.45 6.10
C SER A 45 -10.86 6.84 6.53
N ARG A 46 -12.16 7.11 6.50
CA ARG A 46 -12.77 8.37 6.94
C ARG A 46 -13.79 8.09 8.03
N ILE A 47 -13.77 8.92 9.06
CA ILE A 47 -14.74 8.89 10.15
C ILE A 47 -15.83 9.88 9.79
N PHE A 48 -17.08 9.48 9.98
CA PHE A 48 -18.26 10.29 9.76
C PHE A 48 -19.07 10.38 11.06
N ASP A 49 -19.50 11.58 11.41
CA ASP A 49 -20.38 11.83 12.57
C ASP A 49 -21.82 11.46 12.21
N THR A 50 -22.08 10.16 12.06
CA THR A 50 -23.41 9.61 11.83
C THR A 50 -23.52 8.28 12.55
N THR A 51 -24.73 7.89 12.93
CA THR A 51 -25.04 6.57 13.50
C THR A 51 -25.80 5.68 12.52
N ASP A 52 -26.24 6.23 11.39
CA ASP A 52 -27.05 5.50 10.41
C ASP A 52 -26.16 4.75 9.41
N LYS A 53 -25.91 3.47 9.72
CA LYS A 53 -25.15 2.55 8.87
C LYS A 53 -25.77 2.39 7.48
N ILE A 54 -27.10 2.26 7.40
CA ILE A 54 -27.81 1.98 6.14
C ILE A 54 -27.71 3.18 5.20
N LYS A 55 -27.91 4.39 5.73
CA LYS A 55 -27.74 5.63 4.97
C LYS A 55 -26.30 5.78 4.49
N THR A 56 -25.32 5.48 5.33
CA THR A 56 -23.90 5.55 4.97
C THR A 56 -23.57 4.58 3.82
N LEU A 57 -24.03 3.33 3.89
CA LEU A 57 -23.84 2.33 2.84
C LEU A 57 -24.52 2.76 1.53
N ARG A 58 -25.75 3.28 1.61
CA ARG A 58 -26.49 3.77 0.44
C ARG A 58 -25.76 4.92 -0.25
N THR A 59 -25.24 5.87 0.51
CA THR A 59 -24.41 6.95 -0.03
C THR A 59 -23.15 6.40 -0.69
N ALA A 60 -22.48 5.42 -0.09
CA ALA A 60 -21.32 4.78 -0.69
C ALA A 60 -21.64 4.02 -1.98
N MET A 61 -22.81 3.38 -2.07
CA MET A 61 -23.27 2.73 -3.30
C MET A 61 -23.57 3.74 -4.40
N ALA A 62 -24.23 4.86 -4.07
CA ALA A 62 -24.51 5.93 -5.02
C ALA A 62 -23.21 6.52 -5.59
N THR A 63 -22.22 6.81 -4.74
CA THR A 63 -20.93 7.35 -5.21
C THR A 63 -20.17 6.35 -6.09
N LEU A 64 -20.23 5.04 -5.78
CA LEU A 64 -19.65 4.01 -6.64
C LEU A 64 -20.32 3.97 -8.02
N GLN A 65 -21.65 4.08 -8.07
CA GLN A 65 -22.41 4.11 -9.32
C GLN A 65 -22.11 5.37 -10.14
N ASP A 66 -22.01 6.54 -9.50
CA ASP A 66 -21.64 7.80 -10.16
C ASP A 66 -20.23 7.73 -10.79
N LEU A 67 -19.31 6.98 -10.15
CA LEU A 67 -17.95 6.75 -10.66
C LEU A 67 -17.88 5.66 -11.76
N GLY A 68 -19.01 5.02 -12.07
CA GLY A 68 -19.14 3.98 -13.08
C GLY A 68 -18.67 2.60 -12.62
N PHE A 69 -18.68 2.33 -11.32
CA PHE A 69 -18.51 0.97 -10.80
C PHE A 69 -19.84 0.20 -10.83
N VAL A 70 -19.77 -1.08 -11.16
CA VAL A 70 -20.89 -2.02 -11.04
C VAL A 70 -20.84 -2.64 -9.65
N ILE A 71 -21.94 -2.56 -8.90
CA ILE A 71 -22.03 -3.16 -7.56
C ILE A 71 -22.11 -4.68 -7.69
N ASP A 72 -21.17 -5.40 -7.06
CA ASP A 72 -21.13 -6.86 -7.07
C ASP A 72 -21.96 -7.44 -5.91
N LYS A 73 -21.77 -6.87 -4.70
CA LYS A 73 -22.43 -7.32 -3.47
C LYS A 73 -22.57 -6.16 -2.50
N ALA A 74 -23.71 -6.08 -1.83
CA ALA A 74 -23.97 -5.18 -0.72
C ALA A 74 -24.55 -6.00 0.43
N ASP A 75 -23.87 -5.98 1.57
CA ASP A 75 -24.25 -6.69 2.78
C ASP A 75 -24.41 -5.67 3.91
N ASP A 76 -25.64 -5.43 4.32
CA ASP A 76 -25.99 -4.45 5.34
C ASP A 76 -25.65 -4.94 6.75
N VAL A 77 -25.75 -6.24 7.00
CA VAL A 77 -25.40 -6.89 8.27
C VAL A 77 -23.91 -6.70 8.54
N LEU A 78 -23.05 -7.12 7.61
CA LEU A 78 -21.60 -6.98 7.68
C LEU A 78 -21.13 -5.54 7.46
N GLY A 79 -21.98 -4.68 6.88
CA GLY A 79 -21.65 -3.30 6.56
C GLY A 79 -20.61 -3.20 5.43
N SER A 80 -20.71 -4.05 4.41
CA SER A 80 -19.74 -4.13 3.33
C SER A 80 -20.40 -3.97 1.96
N VAL A 81 -19.75 -3.21 1.07
CA VAL A 81 -20.15 -3.07 -0.33
C VAL A 81 -18.92 -3.32 -1.20
N SER A 82 -19.03 -4.25 -2.14
CA SER A 82 -18.00 -4.50 -3.15
C SER A 82 -18.51 -4.14 -4.53
N ALA A 83 -17.65 -3.53 -5.33
CA ALA A 83 -17.96 -3.12 -6.69
C ALA A 83 -16.74 -3.30 -7.61
N THR A 84 -17.00 -3.51 -8.90
CA THR A 84 -15.97 -3.70 -9.91
C THR A 84 -16.18 -2.73 -11.07
N LYS A 85 -15.11 -2.13 -11.57
CA LYS A 85 -15.09 -1.34 -12.80
C LYS A 85 -14.14 -1.99 -13.79
N LEU A 86 -14.61 -2.17 -15.02
CA LEU A 86 -13.83 -2.65 -16.15
C LEU A 86 -13.60 -1.48 -17.10
N ASP A 87 -12.40 -0.90 -17.07
CA ASP A 87 -11.98 0.17 -17.98
C ASP A 87 -10.52 -0.04 -18.36
N ARG A 88 -10.29 -0.86 -19.40
CA ARG A 88 -9.00 -1.46 -19.82
C ARG A 88 -8.29 -2.34 -18.78
N TYR A 89 -8.52 -2.10 -17.49
CA TYR A 89 -8.09 -2.90 -16.36
C TYR A 89 -9.29 -3.19 -15.44
N ALA A 90 -9.26 -4.32 -14.75
CA ALA A 90 -10.24 -4.62 -13.71
C ALA A 90 -9.81 -3.99 -12.38
N VAL A 91 -10.66 -3.10 -11.87
CA VAL A 91 -10.52 -2.47 -10.56
C VAL A 91 -11.64 -2.96 -9.66
N ARG A 92 -11.28 -3.62 -8.57
CA ARG A 92 -12.23 -4.04 -7.53
C ARG A 92 -12.07 -3.17 -6.30
N ILE A 93 -13.17 -2.61 -5.82
CA ILE A 93 -13.22 -1.80 -4.60
C ILE A 93 -14.14 -2.46 -3.58
N THR A 94 -13.72 -2.47 -2.32
CA THR A 94 -14.52 -2.92 -1.19
C THR A 94 -14.57 -1.82 -0.14
N ILE A 95 -15.77 -1.37 0.19
CA ILE A 95 -16.06 -0.38 1.22
C ILE A 95 -16.64 -1.10 2.43
N ASN A 96 -16.05 -0.91 3.60
CA ASN A 96 -16.54 -1.42 4.87
C ASN A 96 -16.93 -0.25 5.77
N VAL A 97 -18.10 -0.36 6.40
CA VAL A 97 -18.70 0.64 7.26
C VAL A 97 -18.94 -0.01 8.62
N ARG A 98 -18.23 0.48 9.63
CA ARG A 98 -18.31 -0.05 11.00
C ARG A 98 -18.45 1.06 12.03
N PRO A 99 -19.12 0.82 13.16
CA PRO A 99 -19.19 1.81 14.23
C PRO A 99 -17.80 2.16 14.77
N HIS A 100 -17.64 3.42 15.15
CA HIS A 100 -16.45 3.97 15.79
C HIS A 100 -16.90 4.81 16.99
N GLY A 101 -16.88 4.21 18.19
CA GLY A 101 -17.51 4.83 19.36
C GLY A 101 -19.04 4.79 19.28
N GLU A 102 -19.69 5.75 19.94
CA GLU A 102 -21.16 5.78 20.09
C GLU A 102 -21.87 6.60 19.00
N THR A 103 -21.20 7.59 18.42
CA THR A 103 -21.83 8.60 17.54
C THR A 103 -21.25 8.64 16.13
N GLN A 104 -20.24 7.82 15.84
CA GLN A 104 -19.50 7.91 14.58
C GLN A 104 -19.44 6.56 13.87
N MET A 105 -19.31 6.61 12.54
CA MET A 105 -19.06 5.46 11.68
C MET A 105 -17.72 5.64 10.97
N LEU A 106 -16.90 4.60 11.01
CA LEU A 106 -15.67 4.49 10.24
C LEU A 106 -15.97 3.81 8.91
N VAL A 107 -15.74 4.54 7.83
CA VAL A 107 -15.81 4.03 6.46
C VAL A 107 -14.40 3.80 5.95
N ARG A 108 -14.11 2.58 5.52
CA ARG A 108 -12.83 2.20 4.92
C ARG A 108 -13.07 1.67 3.52
N ALA A 109 -12.54 2.34 2.52
CA ALA A 109 -12.49 1.84 1.16
C ALA A 109 -11.12 1.18 0.93
N ASN A 110 -11.09 0.04 0.23
CA ASN A 110 -9.88 -0.60 -0.25
C ASN A 110 -10.07 -0.91 -1.73
N ALA A 111 -9.13 -0.52 -2.59
CA ALA A 111 -9.17 -0.81 -4.02
C ALA A 111 -8.00 -1.71 -4.40
N GLN A 112 -8.26 -2.61 -5.33
CA GLN A 112 -7.30 -3.50 -5.95
C GLN A 112 -7.27 -3.20 -7.44
N TYR A 113 -6.08 -2.85 -7.94
CA TYR A 113 -5.84 -2.52 -9.34
C TYR A 113 -5.07 -3.66 -10.00
N ASN A 114 -5.31 -3.88 -11.30
CA ASN A 114 -4.66 -4.89 -12.12
C ASN A 114 -4.97 -6.34 -11.69
N LEU A 115 -6.21 -6.60 -11.29
CA LEU A 115 -6.70 -7.97 -11.25
C LEU A 115 -6.76 -8.45 -12.72
N LYS A 116 -5.92 -9.42 -13.10
CA LYS A 116 -6.15 -10.12 -14.37
C LYS A 116 -7.48 -10.86 -14.23
N ALA A 117 -8.48 -10.43 -15.00
CA ALA A 117 -9.66 -11.26 -15.20
C ALA A 117 -9.16 -12.56 -15.83
N ILE A 118 -9.44 -13.69 -15.17
CA ILE A 118 -9.27 -14.99 -15.81
C ILE A 118 -10.45 -15.08 -16.77
N GLU A 119 -10.18 -15.02 -18.07
CA GLU A 119 -11.16 -15.35 -19.09
C GLU A 119 -11.17 -16.88 -19.24
N ASP A 120 -12.36 -17.49 -19.26
CA ASP A 120 -12.57 -18.92 -19.54
C ASP A 120 -12.37 -19.23 -21.03
#